data_AF-A0A7C5K1X5-F1
#
_entry.id   AF-A0A7C5K1X5-F1
#
_cell.length_a   1.000
_cell.length_b   1.000
_cell.length_c   1.000
_cell.angle_alpha   90.00
_cell.angle_beta   90.00
_cell.angle_gamma   90.00
#
_symmetry.space_group_name_H-M   'P 1'
#
loop_
_entity.id
_entity.type
_entity.pdbx_description
1 polymer ?
#
loop_
_entity_poly.entity_id
_entity_poly.type
_entity_poly.pdbx_seq_one_letter_code
_entity_poly.pdbx_strand_id
1 'polypeptide(L)' 'MRGIASELLGRDCDWVLRQGIPEHALSEAIRSETQLSRDELLVLGESMLDLVSNLRIRTIENGEEKVSSALSATDSQ' A
#
# COMPACT_ATOMS: atom_id res chain seq x y z
N MET A 1 -5.97 -23.97 15.07
CA MET A 1 -5.27 -23.42 13.89
C MET A 1 -5.12 -21.94 14.12
N ARG A 2 -3.89 -21.42 14.23
CA ARG A 2 -3.65 -19.96 14.33
C ARG A 2 -3.76 -19.40 12.91
N GLY A 3 -4.46 -18.28 12.73
CA GLY A 3 -4.64 -17.65 11.42
C GLY A 3 -3.39 -16.86 11.02
N ILE A 4 -3.20 -16.61 9.72
CA ILE A 4 -2.04 -15.87 9.17
C ILE A 4 -1.79 -14.56 9.93
N ALA A 5 -2.86 -13.81 10.24
CA ALA A 5 -2.77 -12.56 11.01
C ALA A 5 -2.12 -12.75 12.40
N SER A 6 -2.43 -13.86 13.09
CA SER A 6 -1.85 -14.16 14.40
C SER A 6 -0.38 -14.61 14.36
N GLU A 7 0.11 -15.03 13.19
CA GLU A 7 1.52 -15.38 12.98
C GLU A 7 2.37 -14.19 12.56
N LEU A 8 1.73 -13.15 12.00
CA LEU A 8 2.36 -11.90 11.58
C LEU A 8 2.39 -10.83 12.70
N LEU A 9 1.56 -10.96 13.73
CA LEU A 9 1.56 -10.06 14.89
C LEU A 9 2.95 -10.00 15.56
N GLY A 10 3.51 -8.80 15.67
CA GLY A 10 4.81 -8.54 16.30
C GLY A 10 6.02 -8.85 15.42
N ARG A 11 5.83 -9.22 14.15
CA ARG A 11 6.93 -9.34 13.17
C ARG A 11 7.09 -8.04 12.40
N ASP A 12 8.33 -7.61 12.24
CA ASP A 12 8.67 -6.54 11.30
C ASP A 12 8.60 -7.15 9.89
N CYS A 13 7.51 -6.88 9.19
CA CYS A 13 7.28 -7.36 7.83
C CYS A 13 7.28 -6.17 6.88
N ASP A 14 7.90 -6.33 5.72
CA ASP A 14 7.77 -5.35 4.63
C ASP A 14 6.42 -5.54 3.96
N TRP A 15 5.59 -4.50 3.99
CA TRP A 15 4.28 -4.49 3.35
C TRP A 15 4.36 -3.73 2.02
N VAL A 16 3.74 -4.28 0.98
CA VAL A 16 3.68 -3.63 -0.34
C VAL A 16 2.24 -3.53 -0.81
N LEU A 17 1.73 -2.32 -0.91
CA LEU A 17 0.45 -2.01 -1.54
C LEU A 17 0.69 -1.80 -3.05
N ARG A 18 0.26 -2.77 -3.86
CA ARG A 18 0.49 -2.75 -5.30
C ARG A 18 -0.71 -2.18 -6.05
N GLN A 19 -0.44 -1.31 -7.01
CA GLN A 19 -1.41 -0.85 -7.99
C GLN A 19 -1.94 -2.04 -8.81
N GLY A 20 -3.26 -2.21 -8.83
CA GLY A 20 -3.91 -3.26 -9.62
C GLY A 20 -3.82 -2.98 -11.12
N ILE A 21 -4.04 -4.01 -11.93
CA ILE A 21 -4.24 -3.90 -13.40
C ILE A 21 -5.68 -4.33 -13.67
N PRO A 22 -6.67 -3.41 -13.60
CA PRO A 22 -8.09 -3.75 -13.65
C PRO A 22 -8.47 -4.63 -14.84
N GLU A 23 -7.91 -4.36 -16.03
CA GLU A 23 -8.19 -5.09 -17.27
C GLU A 23 -7.84 -6.58 -17.23
N HIS A 24 -7.00 -7.01 -16.28
CA HIS A 24 -6.61 -8.41 -16.07
C HIS A 24 -7.37 -9.07 -14.90
N ALA A 25 -8.33 -8.38 -14.29
CA ALA A 25 -9.11 -8.93 -13.19
C ALA A 25 -10.00 -10.09 -13.65
N LEU A 26 -10.17 -11.07 -12.76
CA LEU A 26 -11.09 -12.19 -12.99
C LEU A 26 -12.55 -11.72 -13.08
N SER A 27 -12.93 -10.73 -12.26
CA SER A 27 -14.27 -10.16 -12.21
C SER A 27 -14.45 -9.09 -13.29
N GLU A 28 -15.49 -9.23 -14.11
CA GLU A 28 -15.85 -8.22 -15.12
C GLU A 28 -16.16 -6.85 -14.51
N ALA A 29 -16.77 -6.82 -13.33
CA ALA A 29 -17.06 -5.56 -12.62
C ALA A 29 -15.78 -4.80 -12.28
N ILE A 30 -14.70 -5.51 -11.95
CA ILE A 30 -13.41 -4.90 -11.62
C ILE A 30 -12.69 -4.43 -12.89
N ARG A 31 -12.89 -5.08 -14.03
CA ARG A 31 -12.24 -4.69 -15.30
C ARG A 31 -12.63 -3.29 -15.77
N SER A 32 -13.80 -2.79 -15.37
CA SER A 32 -14.26 -1.44 -15.68
C SER A 32 -13.84 -0.39 -14.65
N GLU A 33 -13.20 -0.79 -13.54
CA GLU A 33 -12.79 0.15 -12.51
C GLU A 33 -11.57 0.97 -12.94
N THR A 34 -11.50 2.21 -12.45
CA THR A 34 -10.34 3.05 -12.68
C THR A 34 -9.21 2.63 -11.75
N GLN A 35 -8.03 2.44 -12.32
CA GLN A 35 -6.82 2.20 -11.56
C GLN A 35 -6.50 3.42 -10.68
N LEU A 36 -6.23 3.20 -9.39
CA LEU A 36 -5.78 4.27 -8.50
C LEU A 36 -4.48 4.88 -9.03
N SER A 37 -4.42 6.20 -9.08
CA SER A 37 -3.20 6.95 -9.33
C SER A 37 -2.16 6.71 -8.22
N ARG A 38 -0.91 7.11 -8.47
CA ARG A 38 0.17 7.08 -7.48
C ARG A 38 -0.22 7.84 -6.20
N ASP A 39 -0.78 9.03 -6.34
CA ASP A 39 -1.12 9.88 -5.20
C ASP A 39 -2.29 9.29 -4.38
N GLU A 40 -3.29 8.70 -5.04
CA GLU A 40 -4.37 7.98 -4.35
C GLU A 40 -3.85 6.75 -3.60
N LEU A 41 -2.91 6.01 -4.20
CA LEU A 41 -2.22 4.89 -3.54
C LEU A 41 -1.40 5.36 -2.33
N LEU A 42 -0.74 6.51 -2.43
CA LEU A 42 0.04 7.08 -1.35
C LEU A 42 -0.85 7.48 -0.18
N VAL A 43 -1.95 8.18 -0.44
CA VAL A 43 -2.94 8.56 0.59
C VAL A 43 -3.53 7.32 1.28
N LEU A 44 -3.86 6.28 0.51
CA LEU A 44 -4.32 5.01 1.07
C LEU A 44 -3.22 4.39 1.95
N GLY A 45 -1.97 4.36 1.49
CA GLY A 45 -0.85 3.85 2.27
C GLY A 45 -0.63 4.61 3.58
N GLU A 46 -0.68 5.94 3.55
CA GLU A 46 -0.55 6.78 4.74
C GLU A 46 -1.60 6.44 5.80
N SER A 47 -2.85 6.18 5.40
CA SER A 47 -3.93 5.77 6.31
C SER A 47 -3.71 4.42 7.00
N MET A 48 -2.76 3.62 6.51
CA MET A 48 -2.43 2.29 7.05
C MET A 48 -1.19 2.28 7.95
N LEU A 49 -0.45 3.39 8.06
CA LEU A 49 0.80 3.45 8.82
C LEU A 49 0.61 3.18 10.33
N ASP A 50 -0.58 3.42 10.87
CA ASP A 50 -0.93 3.08 12.26
C ASP A 50 -1.12 1.56 12.50
N LEU A 51 -1.28 0.79 11.41
CA LEU A 51 -1.55 -0.65 11.46
C LEU A 51 -0.34 -1.49 11.07
N VAL A 52 0.50 -0.99 10.16
CA VAL A 52 1.64 -1.73 9.61
C VAL A 52 2.90 -0.87 9.59
N SER A 53 4.02 -1.45 10.03
CA SER A 53 5.37 -0.87 9.85
C SER A 53 5.89 -1.12 8.44
N ASN A 54 6.86 -0.32 7.98
CA ASN A 54 7.60 -0.54 6.73
C ASN A 54 6.74 -0.73 5.46
N LEU A 55 5.66 0.04 5.34
CA LEU A 55 4.80 0.03 4.16
C LEU A 55 5.45 0.72 2.95
N ARG A 56 5.27 0.12 1.78
CA ARG A 56 5.67 0.63 0.47
C ARG A 56 4.45 0.61 -0.46
N ILE A 57 4.35 1.57 -1.37
CA ILE A 57 3.45 1.46 -2.53
C ILE A 57 4.24 1.00 -3.74
N ARG A 58 3.60 0.24 -4.64
CA ARG A 58 4.19 -0.14 -5.93
C ARG A 58 3.28 0.27 -7.07
N THR A 59 3.74 1.21 -7.90
CA THR A 59 3.06 1.63 -9.12
C THR A 59 3.65 0.91 -10.34
N ILE A 60 2.90 0.88 -11.44
CA ILE A 60 3.39 0.31 -12.72
C ILE A 60 4.54 1.14 -13.27
N GLU A 61 4.43 2.47 -13.19
CA GLU A 61 5.37 3.41 -13.83
C GLU A 61 6.63 3.66 -12.99
N ASN A 62 6.49 3.86 -11.67
CA ASN A 62 7.59 4.32 -10.82
C ASN A 62 8.22 3.21 -9.97
N GLY A 63 7.68 1.99 -10.01
CA GLY A 63 8.16 0.90 -9.17
C GLY A 63 7.77 1.09 -7.71
N GLU A 64 8.67 0.80 -6.78
CA GLU A 64 8.38 0.81 -5.34
C GLU A 64 8.85 2.07 -4.61
N GLU A 65 7.96 2.66 -3.83
CA GLU A 65 8.19 3.86 -3.06
C GLU A 65 7.84 3.61 -1.59
N LYS A 66 8.68 4.07 -0.66
CA LYS A 66 8.39 3.93 0.78
C LYS A 66 7.33 4.95 1.17
N VAL A 67 6.33 4.51 1.93
CA VAL A 67 5.33 5.42 2.50
C VAL A 67 5.89 6.04 3.77
N SER A 68 5.76 7.35 3.89
CA SER A 68 6.11 8.11 5.08
C SER A 68 5.03 9.15 5.33
N SER A 69 4.63 9.34 6.58
CA SER A 69 3.67 10.40 6.89
C SER A 69 4.24 11.76 6.52
N ALA A 70 3.45 12.61 5.84
CA ALA A 70 3.86 13.98 5.53
C ALA A 70 4.24 14.82 6.79
N LEU A 71 3.79 14.41 7.98
CA LEU A 71 4.16 15.00 9.28
C LEU A 71 5.63 14.78 9.67
N SER A 72 6.35 13.84 9.05
CA SER A 72 7.77 13.59 9.33
C SER A 72 8.72 14.55 8.59
N ALA A 73 8.20 15.33 7.63
CA ALA A 73 9.01 16.23 6.82
C ALA A 73 9.13 17.65 7.41
N THR A 74 8.42 17.95 8.50
CA THR A 74 8.41 19.29 9.12
C THR A 74 9.35 19.45 10.32
N ASP A 75 9.97 18.38 10.82
CA ASP A 75 10.92 18.40 11.95
C ASP A 75 12.40 18.38 11.50
N SER A 76 12.72 19.02 10.38
CA SER A 76 14.11 19.23 9.96
C SER A 76 14.27 20.62 9.35
N GLN A 77 14.12 21.64 10.20
CA GLN A 77 14.71 22.98 10.03
C GLN A 77 15.36 23.43 11.34
#